data_AF-A0A381RJS4-F1
#
_entry.id   AF-A0A381RJS4-F1
#
_cell.length_a   1.000
_cell.length_b   1.000
_cell.length_c   1.000
_cell.angle_alpha   90.00
_cell.angle_beta   90.00
_cell.angle_gamma   90.00
#
_symmetry.space_group_name_H-M   'P 1'
#
loop_
_entity.id
_entity.type
_entity.pdbx_description
1 polymer ?
#
loop_
_entity_poly.entity_id
_entity_poly.type
_entity_poly.pdbx_seq_one_letter_code
_entity_poly.pdbx_strand_id
1 'polypeptide(L)'
;MGRMETNFYVVGENRGLAFLLKNFKFILWFLILIIAGLSATIAYLHFMRLQDQEQFKGQIKQEKIRSDGLISKLKQTGQQDSEWEQQVLSQSSKQKKLNEQQASLIERQGIELSEMRSILEQREQVVQQFQLEKTSTQEQINNLQLKVRSLQQQLQSTQASLTESKIENKNVQEQITELETAIRKQEQQKKKREQKSSPTVAAVKKQKSQSTVKPTATVEKLKIRTKGSQVSVSYNLTNQSNTLQRGRTGMYLSSKTNLEKSIPYSKKTSIAYKIKRYRVISRYFTKVKPGSFVRILIWNEKKKLMFDEAYPIK
;
A
#
# COMPACT_ATOMS: atom_id res chain seq x y z
N MET A 1 15.09 39.09 6.59
CA MET A 1 15.57 38.70 5.24
C MET A 1 16.10 37.28 5.33
N GLY A 2 15.37 36.31 4.79
CA GLY A 2 15.72 34.88 4.87
C GLY A 2 16.68 34.48 3.76
N ARG A 3 17.72 33.72 4.10
CA ARG A 3 18.65 33.11 3.14
C ARG A 3 17.88 32.08 2.29
N MET A 4 18.01 32.17 0.97
CA MET A 4 17.54 31.14 0.06
C MET A 4 18.49 29.95 0.12
N GLU A 5 18.00 28.80 0.58
CA GLU A 5 18.70 27.52 0.46
C GLU A 5 18.47 26.98 -0.95
N THR A 6 19.53 26.98 -1.77
CA THR A 6 19.56 26.36 -3.08
C THR A 6 19.88 24.87 -2.93
N ASN A 7 18.86 24.02 -3.15
CA ASN A 7 19.05 22.57 -3.24
C ASN A 7 19.65 22.23 -4.61
N PHE A 8 20.95 21.96 -4.65
CA PHE A 8 21.61 21.41 -5.83
C PHE A 8 21.31 19.92 -5.95
N TYR A 9 20.64 19.52 -7.04
CA TYR A 9 20.53 18.12 -7.43
C TYR A 9 21.75 17.74 -8.27
N VAL A 10 22.68 16.99 -7.69
CA VAL A 10 23.74 16.32 -8.47
C VAL A 10 23.11 15.08 -9.08
N VAL A 11 22.75 15.16 -10.36
CA VAL A 11 22.38 13.98 -11.16
C VAL A 11 23.66 13.18 -11.36
N GLY A 12 23.78 12.06 -10.63
CA GLY A 12 24.94 11.18 -10.74
C GLY A 12 25.09 10.65 -12.17
N GLU A 13 26.32 10.61 -12.67
CA GLU A 13 26.64 10.06 -13.99
C GLU A 13 26.06 8.65 -14.16
N ASN A 14 25.40 8.44 -15.29
CA ASN A 14 24.75 7.18 -15.62
C ASN A 14 25.83 6.13 -15.90
N ARG A 15 26.19 5.35 -14.86
CA ARG A 15 27.33 4.41 -14.84
C ARG A 15 27.37 3.45 -16.05
N GLY A 16 26.21 3.14 -16.63
CA GLY A 16 26.11 2.30 -17.83
C GLY A 16 26.67 2.96 -19.10
N LEU A 17 26.44 4.27 -19.30
CA LEU A 17 26.96 4.99 -20.46
C LEU A 17 28.48 5.21 -20.35
N ALA A 18 28.97 5.50 -19.14
CA ALA A 18 30.41 5.63 -18.90
C ALA A 18 31.17 4.31 -19.16
N PHE A 19 30.57 3.17 -18.82
CA PHE A 19 31.14 1.85 -19.10
C PHE A 19 31.18 1.53 -20.60
N LEU A 20 30.11 1.85 -21.35
CA LEU A 20 30.04 1.66 -22.79
C LEU A 20 31.07 2.52 -23.55
N LEU A 21 31.22 3.80 -23.17
CA LEU A 21 32.22 4.67 -23.78
C LEU A 21 33.65 4.21 -23.48
N LYS A 22 33.93 3.76 -22.24
CA LYS A 22 35.26 3.30 -21.85
C LYS A 22 35.67 2.02 -22.59
N ASN A 23 34.72 1.14 -22.89
CA ASN A 23 34.97 -0.17 -23.49
C ASN A 23 34.53 -0.30 -24.96
N PHE A 24 34.16 0.80 -25.62
CA PHE A 24 33.57 0.79 -26.96
C PHE A 24 34.42 0.05 -28.01
N LYS A 25 35.74 0.25 -27.97
CA LYS A 25 36.68 -0.42 -28.89
C LYS A 25 36.66 -1.94 -28.75
N PHE A 26 36.56 -2.45 -27.52
CA PHE A 26 36.51 -3.88 -27.24
C PHE A 26 35.18 -4.49 -27.70
N ILE A 27 34.08 -3.78 -27.45
CA ILE A 27 32.74 -4.18 -27.88
C ILE A 27 32.65 -4.25 -29.41
N LEU A 28 33.23 -3.27 -30.11
CA LEU A 28 33.25 -3.23 -31.58
C LEU A 28 34.06 -4.40 -32.16
N TRP A 29 35.23 -4.71 -31.58
CA TRP A 29 36.06 -5.83 -32.04
C TRP A 29 35.38 -7.18 -31.79
N PHE A 30 34.73 -7.34 -30.64
CA PHE A 30 33.96 -8.53 -30.32
C PHE A 30 32.77 -8.74 -31.27
N LEU A 31 32.08 -7.65 -31.66
CA LEU A 31 30.99 -7.69 -32.64
C LEU A 31 31.47 -8.18 -34.01
N ILE A 32 32.62 -7.68 -34.48
CA ILE A 32 33.22 -8.09 -35.76
C ILE A 32 33.56 -9.58 -35.75
N LEU A 33 34.13 -10.08 -34.65
CA LEU A 33 34.45 -11.50 -34.49
C LEU A 33 33.20 -12.39 -34.54
N ILE A 34 32.11 -11.99 -33.90
CA ILE A 34 30.83 -12.71 -33.96
C ILE A 34 30.31 -12.77 -35.39
N ILE A 35 30.32 -11.65 -36.12
CA ILE A 35 29.83 -11.59 -37.49
C ILE A 35 30.68 -12.48 -38.41
N ALA A 36 32.01 -12.48 -38.25
CA ALA A 36 32.91 -13.33 -39.00
C ALA A 36 32.65 -14.83 -38.74
N GLY A 37 32.47 -15.22 -37.47
CA GLY A 37 32.14 -16.59 -37.09
C GLY A 37 30.77 -17.05 -37.62
N LEU A 38 29.75 -16.18 -37.57
CA LEU A 38 28.43 -16.45 -38.13
C LEU A 38 28.48 -16.60 -39.67
N SER A 39 29.26 -15.75 -40.35
CA SER A 39 29.42 -15.84 -41.80
C SER A 39 30.07 -17.16 -42.23
N ALA A 40 31.15 -17.57 -41.53
CA ALA A 40 31.84 -18.83 -41.80
C ALA A 40 30.95 -20.05 -41.54
N THR A 41 30.18 -20.04 -40.46
CA THR A 41 29.24 -21.14 -40.14
C THR A 41 28.10 -21.26 -41.14
N ILE A 42 27.54 -20.14 -41.60
CA ILE A 42 26.51 -20.14 -42.65
C ILE A 42 27.06 -20.70 -43.97
N ALA A 43 28.27 -20.28 -44.37
CA ALA A 43 28.92 -20.77 -45.59
C ALA A 43 29.21 -22.28 -45.51
N TYR A 44 29.69 -22.76 -44.36
CA TYR A 44 29.94 -24.18 -44.11
C TYR A 44 28.66 -25.01 -44.18
N LEU A 45 27.57 -24.54 -43.57
CA LEU A 45 26.27 -25.22 -43.62
C LEU A 45 25.72 -25.31 -45.05
N HIS A 46 25.89 -24.24 -45.84
CA HIS A 46 25.45 -24.20 -47.22
C HIS A 46 26.25 -25.17 -48.11
N PHE A 47 27.56 -25.27 -47.88
CA PHE A 47 28.42 -26.22 -48.58
C PHE A 47 28.05 -27.67 -48.28
N MET A 48 27.88 -28.02 -47.00
CA MET A 48 27.46 -29.37 -46.58
C MET A 48 26.11 -29.76 -47.19
N ARG A 49 25.15 -28.82 -47.22
CA ARG A 49 23.81 -29.07 -47.80
C ARG A 49 23.87 -29.39 -49.30
N LEU A 50 24.76 -28.73 -50.06
CA LEU A 50 24.93 -29.01 -51.48
C LEU A 50 25.53 -30.40 -51.70
N GLN A 51 26.54 -30.77 -50.91
CA GLN A 51 27.19 -32.07 -50.99
C GLN A 51 26.21 -33.21 -50.66
N ASP A 52 25.38 -33.04 -49.62
CA ASP A 52 24.33 -34.00 -49.27
C ASP A 52 23.32 -34.16 -50.40
N GLN A 53 22.89 -33.07 -51.04
CA GLN A 53 21.95 -33.13 -52.18
C GLN A 53 22.52 -33.90 -53.37
N GLU A 54 23.82 -33.78 -53.65
CA GLU A 54 24.47 -34.55 -54.72
C GLU A 54 24.55 -36.04 -54.39
N GLN A 55 24.88 -36.38 -53.13
CA GLN A 55 24.90 -37.77 -52.68
C GLN A 55 23.52 -38.43 -52.73
N PHE A 56 22.47 -37.73 -52.28
CA PHE A 56 21.10 -38.24 -52.35
C PHE A 56 20.62 -38.42 -53.79
N LYS A 57 20.96 -37.51 -54.71
CA LYS A 57 20.63 -37.69 -56.15
C LYS A 57 21.35 -38.90 -56.76
N GLY A 58 22.60 -39.16 -56.34
CA GLY A 58 23.36 -40.34 -56.75
C GLY A 58 22.72 -41.65 -56.27
N GLN A 59 22.35 -41.71 -54.99
CA GLN A 59 21.70 -42.88 -54.39
C GLN A 59 20.33 -43.17 -55.02
N ILE A 60 19.49 -42.14 -55.24
CA ILE A 60 18.19 -42.31 -55.88
C ILE A 60 18.34 -42.85 -57.31
N LYS A 61 19.33 -42.38 -58.10
CA LYS A 61 19.57 -42.92 -59.44
C LYS A 61 20.00 -44.38 -59.40
N GLN A 62 20.86 -44.76 -58.46
CA GLN A 62 21.33 -46.13 -58.31
C GLN A 62 20.23 -47.08 -57.83
N GLU A 63 19.40 -46.64 -56.89
CA GLU A 63 18.22 -47.39 -56.46
C GLU A 63 17.20 -47.53 -57.60
N LYS A 64 16.99 -46.48 -58.40
CA LYS A 64 16.12 -46.56 -59.56
C LYS A 64 16.60 -47.62 -60.56
N ILE A 65 17.90 -47.64 -60.88
CA ILE A 65 18.50 -48.66 -61.75
C ILE A 65 18.38 -50.07 -61.14
N ARG A 66 18.59 -50.23 -59.83
CA ARG A 66 18.37 -51.52 -59.15
C ARG A 66 16.91 -51.95 -59.20
N SER A 67 15.97 -51.02 -58.98
CA SER A 67 14.54 -51.31 -58.99
C SER A 67 14.06 -51.70 -60.38
N ASP A 68 14.48 -51.01 -61.44
CA ASP A 68 14.15 -51.33 -62.83
C ASP A 68 14.72 -52.69 -63.23
N GLY A 69 15.93 -53.03 -62.75
CA GLY A 69 16.55 -54.34 -62.93
C GLY A 69 15.86 -55.48 -62.16
N LEU A 70 15.25 -55.20 -61.00
CA LEU A 70 14.46 -56.17 -60.26
C LEU A 70 13.09 -56.36 -60.91
N ILE A 71 12.45 -55.29 -61.40
CA ILE A 71 11.18 -55.34 -62.12
C ILE A 71 11.32 -56.15 -63.42
N SER A 72 12.40 -55.97 -64.18
CA SER A 72 12.65 -56.74 -65.39
C SER A 72 12.87 -58.23 -65.10
N LYS A 73 13.62 -58.55 -64.04
CA LYS A 73 13.78 -59.94 -63.55
C LYS A 73 12.46 -60.53 -63.08
N LEU A 74 11.65 -59.77 -62.33
CA LEU A 74 10.31 -60.20 -61.89
C LEU A 74 9.40 -60.51 -63.08
N LYS A 75 9.44 -59.66 -64.11
CA LYS A 75 8.67 -59.84 -65.35
C LYS A 75 9.12 -61.08 -66.14
N GLN A 76 10.40 -61.45 -66.02
CA GLN A 76 10.98 -62.63 -66.66
C GLN A 76 10.71 -63.93 -65.88
N THR A 77 10.66 -63.87 -64.54
CA THR A 77 10.31 -65.02 -63.68
C THR A 77 8.80 -65.22 -63.53
N GLY A 78 7.98 -64.18 -63.69
CA GLY A 78 6.52 -64.24 -63.59
C GLY A 78 5.81 -64.98 -64.73
N GLN A 79 6.54 -65.57 -65.68
CA GLN A 79 5.98 -66.38 -66.75
C GLN A 79 6.07 -67.90 -66.52
N GLN A 80 6.66 -68.38 -65.42
CA GLN A 80 7.00 -69.81 -65.32
C GLN A 80 6.75 -70.54 -63.99
N ASP A 81 6.20 -69.94 -62.93
CA ASP A 81 6.06 -70.70 -61.67
C ASP A 81 4.89 -70.29 -60.76
N SER A 82 3.91 -71.18 -60.59
CA SER A 82 2.67 -70.94 -59.83
C SER A 82 2.86 -71.12 -58.31
N GLU A 83 3.87 -71.89 -57.87
CA GLU A 83 4.24 -72.00 -56.45
C GLU A 83 4.92 -70.73 -55.94
N TRP A 84 5.70 -70.07 -56.80
CA TRP A 84 6.33 -68.77 -56.50
C TRP A 84 5.29 -67.66 -56.29
N GLU A 85 4.24 -67.61 -57.11
CA GLU A 85 3.14 -66.66 -56.92
C GLU A 85 2.46 -66.83 -55.57
N GLN A 86 2.18 -68.07 -55.14
CA GLN A 86 1.61 -68.32 -53.82
C GLN A 86 2.56 -67.92 -52.68
N GLN A 87 3.86 -68.18 -52.83
CA GLN A 87 4.86 -67.79 -51.83
C GLN A 87 4.98 -66.26 -51.73
N VAL A 88 5.02 -65.55 -52.85
CA VAL A 88 5.09 -64.08 -52.91
C VAL A 88 3.82 -63.43 -52.37
N LEU A 89 2.64 -63.97 -52.70
CA LEU A 89 1.37 -63.49 -52.13
C LEU A 89 1.30 -63.74 -50.62
N SER A 90 1.80 -64.88 -50.15
CA SER A 90 1.88 -65.17 -48.71
C SER A 90 2.83 -64.22 -47.98
N GLN A 91 4.02 -63.94 -48.54
CA GLN A 91 4.98 -62.99 -47.98
C GLN A 91 4.44 -61.56 -48.03
N SER A 92 3.80 -61.16 -49.13
CA SER A 92 3.12 -59.87 -49.28
C SER A 92 2.02 -59.69 -48.25
N SER A 93 1.21 -60.73 -48.00
CA SER A 93 0.15 -60.69 -46.98
C SER A 93 0.71 -60.57 -45.55
N LYS A 94 1.82 -61.26 -45.23
CA LYS A 94 2.52 -61.14 -43.95
C LYS A 94 3.12 -59.74 -43.78
N GLN A 95 3.74 -59.20 -44.83
CA GLN A 95 4.28 -57.85 -44.84
C GLN A 95 3.18 -56.80 -44.67
N LYS A 96 2.03 -56.97 -45.33
CA LYS A 96 0.88 -56.09 -45.19
C LYS A 96 0.35 -56.07 -43.75
N LYS A 97 0.19 -57.23 -43.12
CA LYS A 97 -0.21 -57.32 -41.71
C LYS A 97 0.80 -56.68 -40.77
N LEU A 98 2.10 -56.88 -41.01
CA LEU A 98 3.17 -56.23 -40.23
C LEU A 98 3.10 -54.71 -40.38
N ASN A 99 2.90 -54.21 -41.60
CA ASN A 99 2.77 -52.78 -41.87
C ASN A 99 1.50 -52.19 -41.22
N GLU A 100 0.37 -52.90 -41.25
CA GLU A 100 -0.85 -52.50 -40.55
C GLU A 100 -0.65 -52.46 -39.03
N GLN A 101 0.05 -53.44 -38.45
CA GLN A 101 0.42 -53.43 -37.03
C GLN A 101 1.34 -52.25 -36.70
N GLN A 102 2.36 -51.98 -37.52
CA GLN A 102 3.24 -50.83 -37.34
C GLN A 102 2.47 -49.50 -37.43
N ALA A 103 1.55 -49.36 -38.40
CA ALA A 103 0.71 -48.19 -38.54
C ALA A 103 -0.16 -47.97 -37.29
N SER A 104 -0.78 -49.04 -36.75
CA SER A 104 -1.58 -48.96 -35.53
C SER A 104 -0.74 -48.58 -34.29
N LEU A 105 0.50 -49.05 -34.20
CA LEU A 105 1.43 -48.67 -33.13
C LEU A 105 1.85 -47.20 -33.25
N ILE A 106 2.14 -46.73 -34.46
CA ILE A 106 2.47 -45.32 -34.73
C ILE A 106 1.29 -44.41 -34.38
N GLU A 107 0.07 -44.80 -34.75
CA GLU A 107 -1.14 -44.05 -34.41
C GLU A 107 -1.33 -43.95 -32.90
N ARG A 108 -1.19 -45.08 -32.18
CA ARG A 108 -1.27 -45.11 -30.72
C ARG A 108 -0.20 -44.24 -30.06
N GLN A 109 1.05 -44.32 -30.54
CA GLN A 109 2.14 -43.45 -30.05
C GLN A 109 1.85 -41.97 -30.35
N GLY A 110 1.26 -41.65 -31.50
CA GLY A 110 0.84 -40.30 -31.84
C GLY A 110 -0.21 -39.75 -30.88
N ILE A 111 -1.19 -40.58 -30.50
CA ILE A 111 -2.20 -40.23 -29.50
C ILE A 111 -1.54 -40.00 -28.14
N GLU A 112 -0.71 -40.93 -27.66
CA GLU A 112 -0.02 -40.81 -26.37
C GLU A 112 0.89 -39.56 -26.31
N LEU A 113 1.57 -39.22 -27.41
CA LEU A 113 2.37 -37.99 -27.52
C LEU A 113 1.50 -36.72 -27.47
N SER A 114 0.33 -36.74 -28.10
CA SER A 114 -0.60 -35.62 -28.06
C SER A 114 -1.17 -35.39 -26.66
N GLU A 115 -1.50 -36.47 -25.94
CA GLU A 115 -1.95 -36.42 -24.56
C GLU A 115 -0.83 -35.90 -23.63
N MET A 116 0.39 -36.44 -23.76
CA MET A 116 1.55 -35.96 -22.98
C MET A 116 1.83 -34.48 -23.23
N ARG A 117 1.73 -34.02 -24.47
CA ARG A 117 1.90 -32.61 -24.81
C ARG A 117 0.83 -31.74 -24.12
N SER A 118 -0.43 -32.18 -24.14
CA SER A 118 -1.51 -31.45 -23.46
C SER A 118 -1.30 -31.38 -21.93
N ILE A 119 -0.82 -32.47 -21.32
CA ILE A 119 -0.49 -32.50 -19.88
C ILE A 119 0.68 -31.57 -19.57
N LEU A 120 1.70 -31.54 -20.43
CA LEU A 120 2.83 -30.63 -20.27
C LEU A 120 2.39 -29.16 -20.35
N GLU A 121 1.55 -28.81 -21.31
CA GLU A 121 1.01 -27.46 -21.46
C GLU A 121 0.17 -27.04 -20.24
N GLN A 122 -0.67 -27.94 -19.72
CA GLN A 122 -1.41 -27.70 -18.48
C GLN A 122 -0.48 -27.48 -17.27
N ARG A 123 0.58 -28.29 -17.14
CA ARG A 123 1.55 -28.14 -16.05
C ARG A 123 2.33 -26.84 -16.16
N GLU A 124 2.70 -26.43 -17.37
CA GLU A 124 3.37 -25.16 -17.60
C GLU A 124 2.49 -23.97 -17.17
N GLN A 125 1.20 -23.99 -17.53
CA GLN A 125 0.24 -22.98 -17.08
C GLN A 125 0.12 -22.92 -15.55
N VAL A 126 0.01 -24.08 -14.89
CA VAL A 126 -0.04 -24.16 -13.42
C VAL A 126 1.23 -23.60 -12.78
N VAL A 127 2.41 -23.91 -13.34
CA VAL A 127 3.68 -23.37 -12.85
C VAL A 127 3.74 -21.85 -13.02
N GLN A 128 3.30 -21.32 -14.16
CA GLN A 128 3.25 -19.87 -14.39
C GLN A 128 2.31 -19.18 -13.38
N GLN A 129 1.11 -19.75 -13.15
CA GLN A 129 0.18 -19.25 -12.14
C GLN A 129 0.81 -19.25 -10.75
N PHE A 130 1.47 -20.35 -10.37
CA PHE A 130 2.13 -20.46 -9.07
C PHE A 130 3.25 -19.42 -8.90
N GLN A 131 4.02 -19.11 -9.96
CA GLN A 131 5.03 -18.06 -9.92
C GLN A 131 4.43 -16.66 -9.74
N LEU A 132 3.29 -16.38 -10.39
CA LEU A 132 2.57 -15.11 -10.22
C LEU A 132 2.04 -14.97 -8.79
N GLU A 133 1.41 -16.02 -8.25
CA GLU A 133 0.92 -16.05 -6.87
C GLU A 133 2.05 -15.88 -5.85
N LYS A 134 3.20 -16.53 -6.08
CA LYS A 134 4.40 -16.37 -5.24
C LYS A 134 4.90 -14.94 -5.25
N THR A 135 4.96 -14.30 -6.42
CA THR A 135 5.38 -12.89 -6.55
C THR A 135 4.41 -11.96 -5.83
N SER A 136 3.10 -12.13 -6.04
CA SER A 136 2.07 -11.34 -5.36
C SER A 136 2.12 -11.49 -3.84
N THR A 137 2.30 -12.72 -3.34
CA THR A 137 2.41 -12.98 -1.90
C THR A 137 3.68 -12.33 -1.32
N GLN A 138 4.79 -12.37 -2.05
CA GLN A 138 6.02 -11.69 -1.66
C GLN A 138 5.83 -10.17 -1.55
N GLU A 139 5.11 -9.55 -2.48
CA GLU A 139 4.76 -8.14 -2.42
C GLU A 139 3.87 -7.81 -1.20
N GLN A 140 2.88 -8.65 -0.91
CA GLN A 140 2.04 -8.51 0.29
C GLN A 140 2.89 -8.59 1.57
N ILE A 141 3.82 -9.55 1.66
CA ILE A 141 4.75 -9.67 2.78
C ILE A 141 5.62 -8.41 2.91
N ASN A 142 6.17 -7.91 1.82
CA ASN A 142 7.00 -6.70 1.83
C ASN A 142 6.21 -5.48 2.35
N ASN A 143 4.97 -5.30 1.88
CA ASN A 143 4.07 -4.24 2.36
C ASN A 143 3.76 -4.36 3.86
N LEU A 144 3.49 -5.58 4.32
CA LEU A 144 3.27 -5.84 5.75
C LEU A 144 4.53 -5.53 6.58
N GLN A 145 5.71 -5.91 6.12
CA GLN A 145 6.97 -5.59 6.79
C GLN A 145 7.22 -4.08 6.88
N LEU A 146 6.93 -3.33 5.81
CA LEU A 146 7.01 -1.86 5.83
C LEU A 146 6.04 -1.25 6.83
N LYS A 147 4.81 -1.78 6.91
CA LYS A 147 3.79 -1.33 7.86
C LYS A 147 4.19 -1.64 9.31
N VAL A 148 4.80 -2.80 9.57
CA VAL A 148 5.34 -3.14 10.90
C VAL A 148 6.45 -2.18 11.29
N ARG A 149 7.40 -1.89 10.39
CA ARG A 149 8.48 -0.93 10.66
C ARG A 149 7.97 0.48 10.95
N SER A 150 6.98 0.96 10.18
CA SER A 150 6.41 2.29 10.41
C SER A 150 5.65 2.39 11.74
N LEU A 151 4.90 1.35 12.10
CA LEU A 151 4.23 1.26 13.40
C LEU A 151 5.24 1.22 14.55
N GLN A 152 6.35 0.49 14.39
CA GLN A 152 7.40 0.43 15.39
C GLN A 152 8.09 1.79 15.59
N GLN A 153 8.35 2.53 14.51
CA GLN A 153 8.86 3.91 14.59
C GLN A 153 7.86 4.87 15.26
N GLN A 154 6.56 4.73 14.96
CA GLN A 154 5.51 5.51 15.63
C GLN A 154 5.44 5.21 17.13
N LEU A 155 5.60 3.95 17.51
CA LEU A 155 5.62 3.54 18.92
C LEU A 155 6.83 4.15 19.64
N GLN A 156 8.03 4.04 19.06
CA GLN A 156 9.24 4.62 19.62
C GLN A 156 9.14 6.14 19.79
N SER A 157 8.67 6.86 18.76
CA SER A 157 8.48 8.32 18.86
C SER A 157 7.44 8.71 19.92
N THR A 158 6.33 7.97 20.00
CA THR A 158 5.31 8.20 21.04
C THR A 158 5.87 7.93 22.44
N GLN A 159 6.69 6.90 22.60
CA GLN A 159 7.35 6.57 23.87
C GLN A 159 8.37 7.65 24.28
N ALA A 160 9.12 8.19 23.33
CA ALA A 160 10.02 9.32 23.56
C ALA A 160 9.23 10.56 24.03
N SER A 161 8.15 10.92 23.32
CA SER A 161 7.28 12.05 23.71
C SER A 161 6.60 11.84 25.07
N LEU A 162 6.22 10.61 25.42
CA LEU A 162 5.67 10.29 26.74
C LEU A 162 6.72 10.49 27.83
N THR A 163 7.96 10.06 27.57
CA THR A 163 9.07 10.20 28.52
C THR A 163 9.41 11.67 28.75
N GLU A 164 9.50 12.45 27.68
CA GLU A 164 9.70 13.90 27.72
C GLU A 164 8.58 14.58 28.52
N SER A 165 7.32 14.28 28.23
CA SER A 165 6.18 14.85 28.96
C SER A 165 6.16 14.44 30.45
N LYS A 166 6.64 13.24 30.79
CA LYS A 166 6.78 12.81 32.19
C LYS A 166 7.85 13.62 32.92
N ILE A 167 8.94 13.97 32.24
CA ILE A 167 9.99 14.84 32.79
C ILE A 167 9.45 16.27 32.96
N GLU A 168 8.78 16.82 31.94
CA GLU A 168 8.15 18.15 32.04
C GLU A 168 7.15 18.23 33.20
N ASN A 169 6.29 17.21 33.37
CA ASN A 169 5.34 17.18 34.48
C ASN A 169 6.04 17.13 35.85
N LYS A 170 7.16 16.41 35.98
CA LYS A 170 7.96 16.42 37.22
C LYS A 170 8.51 17.81 37.53
N ASN A 171 9.10 18.48 36.54
CA ASN A 171 9.63 19.84 36.70
C ASN A 171 8.51 20.84 37.08
N VAL A 172 7.35 20.76 36.42
CA VAL A 172 6.19 21.60 36.79
C VAL A 172 5.73 21.31 38.22
N GLN A 173 5.74 20.05 38.66
CA GLN A 173 5.38 19.68 40.03
C GLN A 173 6.38 20.27 41.04
N GLU A 174 7.68 20.22 40.75
CA GLU A 174 8.72 20.84 41.57
C GLU A 174 8.51 22.36 41.70
N GLN A 175 8.24 23.05 40.59
CA GLN A 175 7.92 24.49 40.59
C GLN A 175 6.64 24.81 41.39
N ILE A 176 5.61 23.96 41.32
CA ILE A 176 4.39 24.13 42.12
C ILE A 176 4.73 24.01 43.60
N THR A 177 5.52 23.01 44.01
CA THR A 177 5.91 22.85 45.42
C THR A 177 6.73 24.03 45.91
N GLU A 178 7.64 24.56 45.10
CA GLU A 178 8.44 25.74 45.45
C GLU A 178 7.54 26.97 45.64
N LEU A 179 6.62 27.23 44.72
CA LEU A 179 5.64 28.32 44.83
C LEU A 179 4.73 28.16 46.04
N GLU A 180 4.26 26.95 46.36
CA GLU A 180 3.48 26.68 47.57
C GLU A 180 4.28 27.01 48.84
N THR A 181 5.58 26.68 48.88
CA THR A 181 6.43 27.06 50.02
C THR A 181 6.62 28.58 50.11
N ALA A 182 6.75 29.28 48.98
CA ALA A 182 6.86 30.73 48.94
C ALA A 182 5.57 31.41 49.42
N ILE A 183 4.40 30.92 49.00
CA ILE A 183 3.08 31.38 49.46
C ILE A 183 2.96 31.19 50.97
N ARG A 184 3.30 30.01 51.52
CA ARG A 184 3.26 29.76 52.96
C ARG A 184 4.16 30.72 53.75
N LYS A 185 5.38 30.97 53.27
CA LYS A 185 6.30 31.97 53.87
C LYS A 185 5.68 33.37 53.85
N GLN A 186 5.05 33.75 52.74
CA GLN A 186 4.44 35.06 52.59
C GLN A 186 3.18 35.23 53.46
N GLU A 187 2.35 34.18 53.60
CA GLU A 187 1.23 34.15 54.54
C GLU A 187 1.69 34.28 56.00
N GLN A 188 2.76 33.58 56.39
CA GLN A 188 3.35 33.74 57.73
C GLN A 188 3.86 35.17 57.95
N GLN A 189 4.49 35.79 56.95
CA GLN A 189 4.90 37.20 57.04
C GLN A 189 3.70 38.15 57.13
N LYS A 190 2.62 37.90 56.37
CA LYS A 190 1.37 38.67 56.48
C LYS A 190 0.75 38.55 57.87
N LYS A 191 0.64 37.34 58.42
CA LYS A 191 0.15 37.12 59.81
C LYS A 191 0.98 37.89 60.84
N LYS A 192 2.31 37.93 60.68
CA LYS A 192 3.20 38.74 61.55
C LYS A 192 3.02 40.26 61.38
N ARG A 193 2.59 40.72 60.19
CA ARG A 193 2.28 42.14 59.92
C ARG A 193 0.89 42.53 60.40
N GLU A 194 -0.09 41.63 60.30
CA GLU A 194 -1.46 41.79 60.80
C GLU A 194 -1.52 41.77 62.34
N GLN A 195 -0.64 41.03 63.03
CA GLN A 195 -0.50 41.11 64.50
C GLN A 195 0.10 42.43 65.01
N LYS A 196 0.79 43.20 64.14
CA LYS A 196 1.31 44.54 64.46
C LYS A 196 0.38 45.69 64.06
N SER A 197 -0.79 45.38 63.50
CA SER A 197 -1.78 46.39 63.12
C SER A 197 -3.19 45.81 63.26
N SER A 198 -3.84 46.16 64.37
CA SER A 198 -5.30 46.18 64.46
C SER A 198 -5.69 47.63 64.78
N PRO A 199 -6.83 48.13 64.26
CA PRO A 199 -8.09 47.40 64.34
C PRO A 199 -9.06 47.51 63.14
N THR A 200 -10.01 46.58 63.14
CA THR A 200 -11.42 46.64 62.66
C THR A 200 -11.70 46.89 61.17
N VAL A 201 -12.48 45.99 60.54
CA VAL A 201 -13.84 46.23 59.99
C VAL A 201 -14.34 45.04 59.14
N ALA A 202 -15.51 44.54 59.56
CA ALA A 202 -16.65 43.96 58.84
C ALA A 202 -16.52 42.83 57.80
N ALA A 203 -17.40 41.84 58.01
CA ALA A 203 -17.80 40.81 57.08
C ALA A 203 -18.58 41.35 55.87
N VAL A 204 -18.28 40.84 54.67
CA VAL A 204 -19.21 40.88 53.52
C VAL A 204 -19.25 39.54 52.78
N LYS A 205 -20.47 38.99 52.82
CA LYS A 205 -21.16 37.99 52.01
C LYS A 205 -20.54 37.50 50.68
N LYS A 206 -20.51 36.16 50.59
CA LYS A 206 -20.88 35.26 49.47
C LYS A 206 -20.50 35.69 48.04
N GLN A 207 -19.47 35.01 47.56
CA GLN A 207 -19.03 34.85 46.17
C GLN A 207 -20.18 34.57 45.20
N LYS A 208 -20.41 35.53 44.29
CA LYS A 208 -21.05 35.35 43.00
C LYS A 208 -20.09 34.54 42.13
N SER A 209 -20.50 33.36 41.67
CA SER A 209 -19.79 32.59 40.64
C SER A 209 -19.83 33.35 39.32
N GLN A 210 -18.85 34.23 39.10
CA GLN A 210 -18.51 34.74 37.78
C GLN A 210 -17.05 34.40 37.53
N SER A 211 -16.82 33.49 36.58
CA SER A 211 -15.50 33.27 36.00
C SER A 211 -15.06 34.58 35.32
N THR A 212 -14.28 35.39 36.04
CA THR A 212 -13.65 36.65 35.57
C THR A 212 -12.43 36.41 34.67
N VAL A 213 -12.40 35.30 33.94
CA VAL A 213 -11.41 35.04 32.90
C VAL A 213 -12.15 34.98 31.58
N LYS A 214 -11.91 35.96 30.70
CA LYS A 214 -12.43 35.93 29.32
C LYS A 214 -12.07 34.56 28.70
N PRO A 215 -13.05 33.80 28.16
CA PRO A 215 -12.78 32.49 27.61
C PRO A 215 -11.78 32.62 26.45
N THR A 216 -10.69 31.87 26.53
CA THR A 216 -9.60 31.93 25.53
C THR A 216 -10.01 31.35 24.17
N ALA A 217 -11.08 30.55 24.13
CA ALA A 217 -11.69 30.03 22.92
C ALA A 217 -13.21 30.26 22.96
N THR A 218 -13.77 30.79 21.87
CA THR A 218 -15.19 31.18 21.75
C THR A 218 -15.82 30.65 20.46
N VAL A 219 -17.14 30.80 20.36
CA VAL A 219 -17.94 30.45 19.19
C VAL A 219 -18.27 31.71 18.40
N GLU A 220 -17.97 31.71 17.10
CA GLU A 220 -18.31 32.78 16.17
C GLU A 220 -19.00 32.21 14.92
N LYS A 221 -19.75 33.07 14.20
CA LYS A 221 -20.43 32.71 12.93
C LYS A 221 -21.27 31.42 13.02
N LEU A 222 -21.97 31.24 14.15
CA LEU A 222 -22.89 30.11 14.35
C LEU A 222 -24.02 30.14 13.30
N LYS A 223 -24.19 29.03 12.60
CA LYS A 223 -25.26 28.78 11.64
C LYS A 223 -25.99 27.51 12.07
N ILE A 224 -27.30 27.64 12.28
CA ILE A 224 -28.21 26.52 12.56
C ILE A 224 -29.18 26.46 11.38
N ARG A 225 -29.25 25.31 10.72
CA ARG A 225 -30.17 25.04 9.60
C ARG A 225 -31.08 23.88 9.98
N THR A 226 -32.38 24.06 9.79
CA THR A 226 -33.40 23.08 10.12
C THR A 226 -34.09 22.60 8.85
N LYS A 227 -34.32 21.28 8.75
CA LYS A 227 -35.08 20.64 7.66
C LYS A 227 -35.91 19.50 8.25
N GLY A 228 -37.18 19.76 8.55
CA GLY A 228 -38.03 18.81 9.28
C GLY A 228 -37.41 18.47 10.64
N SER A 229 -37.26 17.18 10.96
CA SER A 229 -36.64 16.70 12.21
C SER A 229 -35.10 16.68 12.19
N GLN A 230 -34.47 17.30 11.20
CA GLN A 230 -33.03 17.31 11.00
C GLN A 230 -32.45 18.69 11.23
N VAL A 231 -31.35 18.76 11.99
CA VAL A 231 -30.69 20.02 12.34
C VAL A 231 -29.21 19.92 12.01
N SER A 232 -28.74 20.81 11.13
CA SER A 232 -27.33 21.00 10.84
C SER A 232 -26.83 22.24 11.57
N VAL A 233 -25.75 22.10 12.31
CA VAL A 233 -25.13 23.20 13.04
C VAL A 233 -23.68 23.31 12.64
N SER A 234 -23.25 24.52 12.32
CA SER A 234 -21.84 24.83 12.04
C SER A 234 -21.43 26.13 12.70
N TYR A 235 -20.23 26.20 13.24
CA TYR A 235 -19.66 27.43 13.79
C TYR A 235 -18.14 27.48 13.61
N ASN A 236 -17.60 28.68 13.75
CA ASN A 236 -16.17 28.89 13.88
C ASN A 236 -15.79 28.83 15.36
N LEU A 237 -14.99 27.84 15.71
CA LEU A 237 -14.29 27.82 16.99
C LEU A 237 -13.08 28.75 16.87
N THR A 238 -13.16 29.95 17.46
CA THR A 238 -12.16 31.01 17.34
C THR A 238 -11.30 31.08 18.60
N ASN A 239 -10.00 31.31 18.41
CA ASN A 239 -9.04 31.54 19.47
C ASN A 239 -8.91 33.05 19.72
N GLN A 240 -9.21 33.49 20.93
CA GLN A 240 -9.09 34.89 21.34
C GLN A 240 -7.67 35.23 21.83
N SER A 241 -6.76 34.25 21.90
CA SER A 241 -5.36 34.44 22.26
C SER A 241 -4.40 34.30 21.07
N ASN A 242 -3.20 34.85 21.21
CA ASN A 242 -2.11 34.70 20.22
C ASN A 242 -1.39 33.35 20.31
N THR A 243 -1.67 32.55 21.34
CA THR A 243 -1.03 31.26 21.58
C THR A 243 -1.88 30.12 21.04
N LEU A 244 -1.24 29.02 20.67
CA LEU A 244 -1.94 27.84 20.16
C LEU A 244 -2.82 27.22 21.26
N GLN A 245 -4.13 27.17 21.05
CA GLN A 245 -5.07 26.56 22.00
C GLN A 245 -5.37 25.11 21.63
N ARG A 246 -5.40 24.25 22.64
CA ARG A 246 -5.74 22.82 22.52
C ARG A 246 -6.85 22.47 23.49
N GLY A 247 -7.71 21.53 23.10
CA GLY A 247 -8.82 21.12 23.94
C GLY A 247 -9.80 20.23 23.20
N ARG A 248 -11.03 20.18 23.71
CA ARG A 248 -12.14 19.47 23.06
C ARG A 248 -13.39 20.32 23.09
N THR A 249 -14.23 20.17 22.08
CA THR A 249 -15.54 20.83 22.01
C THR A 249 -16.64 19.80 21.80
N GLY A 250 -17.80 20.01 22.40
CA GLY A 250 -18.94 19.11 22.26
C GLY A 250 -20.18 19.90 21.88
N MET A 251 -21.05 19.27 21.09
CA MET A 251 -22.33 19.84 20.67
C MET A 251 -23.43 18.86 21.05
N TYR A 252 -24.42 19.30 21.82
CA TYR A 252 -25.45 18.43 22.39
C TYR A 252 -26.83 19.01 22.16
N LEU A 253 -27.82 18.14 22.07
CA LEU A 253 -29.22 18.55 22.14
C LEU A 253 -29.65 18.55 23.61
N SER A 254 -30.18 19.68 24.06
CA SER A 254 -30.70 19.84 25.41
C SER A 254 -32.14 20.32 25.35
N SER A 255 -33.02 19.78 26.21
CA SER A 255 -34.34 20.36 26.44
C SER A 255 -34.21 21.56 27.38
N LYS A 256 -35.22 22.45 27.39
CA LYS A 256 -35.29 23.60 28.31
C LYS A 256 -35.03 23.20 29.77
N THR A 257 -35.58 22.08 30.21
CA THR A 257 -35.41 21.52 31.57
C THR A 257 -34.02 20.96 31.88
N ASN A 258 -33.20 20.67 30.86
CA ASN A 258 -31.86 20.10 31.03
C ASN A 258 -30.75 21.14 30.80
N LEU A 259 -31.08 22.41 30.58
CA LEU A 259 -30.09 23.49 30.39
C LEU A 259 -29.27 23.74 31.67
N GLU A 260 -29.89 23.61 32.84
CA GLU A 260 -29.23 23.83 34.14
C GLU A 260 -28.33 22.67 34.57
N LYS A 261 -28.48 21.49 33.97
CA LYS A 261 -27.65 20.33 34.30
C LYS A 261 -26.25 20.50 33.73
N SER A 262 -25.23 20.29 34.56
CA SER A 262 -23.84 20.26 34.10
C SER A 262 -23.60 19.03 33.22
N ILE A 263 -22.95 19.22 32.07
CA ILE A 263 -22.55 18.13 31.19
C ILE A 263 -21.07 17.83 31.45
N PRO A 264 -20.72 16.65 31.99
CA PRO A 264 -19.33 16.31 32.26
C PRO A 264 -18.53 16.13 30.97
N TYR A 265 -17.23 16.37 31.06
CA TYR A 265 -16.31 16.08 29.97
C TYR A 265 -16.36 14.59 29.59
N SER A 266 -16.53 14.31 28.30
CA SER A 266 -16.46 12.95 27.76
C SER A 266 -15.68 12.91 26.46
N LYS A 267 -14.67 12.03 26.38
CA LYS A 267 -13.87 11.82 25.16
C LYS A 267 -14.71 11.31 23.99
N LYS A 268 -15.74 10.50 24.27
CA LYS A 268 -16.58 9.85 23.24
C LYS A 268 -17.49 10.85 22.51
N THR A 269 -17.98 11.87 23.21
CA THR A 269 -19.01 12.80 22.69
C THR A 269 -18.46 14.16 22.30
N SER A 270 -17.16 14.40 22.50
CA SER A 270 -16.47 15.66 22.17
C SER A 270 -15.47 15.44 21.06
N ILE A 271 -15.13 16.51 20.34
CA ILE A 271 -14.20 16.56 19.21
C ILE A 271 -12.93 17.27 19.66
N ALA A 272 -11.77 16.68 19.44
CA ALA A 272 -10.48 17.33 19.72
C ALA A 272 -10.26 18.53 18.79
N TYR A 273 -9.73 19.62 19.34
CA TYR A 273 -9.29 20.78 18.57
C TYR A 273 -7.88 21.23 18.94
N LYS A 274 -7.21 21.79 17.93
CA LYS A 274 -5.95 22.52 18.03
C LYS A 274 -6.08 23.72 17.10
N ILE A 275 -6.17 24.93 17.65
CA ILE A 275 -6.48 26.16 16.90
C ILE A 275 -5.48 27.26 17.21
N LYS A 276 -4.98 27.93 16.16
CA LYS A 276 -4.19 29.16 16.29
C LYS A 276 -5.06 30.40 16.06
N ARG A 277 -5.95 30.36 15.05
CA ARG A 277 -6.91 31.43 14.74
C ARG A 277 -8.35 30.95 14.85
N TYR A 278 -8.78 30.03 13.99
CA TYR A 278 -10.09 29.43 14.07
C TYR A 278 -10.11 28.01 13.48
N ARG A 279 -11.17 27.25 13.76
CA ARG A 279 -11.51 25.99 13.08
C ARG A 279 -13.02 25.90 12.93
N VAL A 280 -13.48 25.47 11.76
CA VAL A 280 -14.90 25.20 11.54
C VAL A 280 -15.27 23.87 12.18
N ILE A 281 -16.29 23.88 13.04
CA ILE A 281 -16.89 22.69 13.64
C ILE A 281 -18.30 22.57 13.11
N SER A 282 -18.68 21.37 12.67
CA SER A 282 -20.04 21.08 12.24
C SER A 282 -20.52 19.76 12.82
N ARG A 283 -21.82 19.70 13.09
CA ARG A 283 -22.50 18.49 13.52
C ARG A 283 -23.90 18.46 12.95
N TYR A 284 -24.34 17.25 12.64
CA TYR A 284 -25.68 16.98 12.18
C TYR A 284 -26.44 16.16 13.23
N PHE A 285 -27.70 16.53 13.45
CA PHE A 285 -28.60 15.86 14.37
C PHE A 285 -29.84 15.38 13.63
N THR A 286 -30.27 14.15 13.94
CA THR A 286 -31.49 13.54 13.43
C THR A 286 -32.50 13.36 14.56
N LYS A 287 -33.79 13.26 14.23
CA LYS A 287 -34.89 13.04 15.19
C LYS A 287 -34.95 14.11 16.30
N VAL A 288 -34.74 15.37 15.93
CA VAL A 288 -34.76 16.48 16.88
C VAL A 288 -36.20 16.83 17.28
N LYS A 289 -36.46 16.90 18.58
CA LYS A 289 -37.78 17.27 19.11
C LYS A 289 -37.99 18.80 19.04
N PRO A 290 -39.22 19.28 18.76
CA PRO A 290 -39.55 20.70 18.84
C PRO A 290 -39.19 21.30 20.21
N GLY A 291 -38.71 22.54 20.24
CA GLY A 291 -38.29 23.22 21.47
C GLY A 291 -36.95 22.77 22.07
N SER A 292 -36.14 22.00 21.32
CA SER A 292 -34.78 21.65 21.72
C SER A 292 -33.78 22.79 21.49
N PHE A 293 -32.72 22.81 22.27
CA PHE A 293 -31.59 23.73 22.16
C PHE A 293 -30.33 22.97 21.73
N VAL A 294 -29.48 23.63 20.96
CA VAL A 294 -28.11 23.16 20.69
C VAL A 294 -27.19 23.79 21.72
N ARG A 295 -26.61 22.96 22.59
CA ARG A 295 -25.65 23.38 23.61
C ARG A 295 -24.24 23.10 23.12
N ILE A 296 -23.39 24.13 23.11
CA ILE A 296 -21.99 24.04 22.70
C ILE A 296 -21.12 24.20 23.93
N LEU A 297 -20.29 23.19 24.19
CA LEU A 297 -19.34 23.18 25.28
C LEU A 297 -17.91 23.18 24.74
N ILE A 298 -17.02 23.92 25.41
CA ILE A 298 -15.59 23.95 25.09
C ILE A 298 -14.80 23.69 26.36
N TRP A 299 -14.00 22.63 26.34
CA TRP A 299 -13.04 22.29 27.38
C TRP A 299 -11.62 22.56 26.90
N ASN A 300 -10.80 23.14 27.77
CA ASN A 300 -9.38 23.29 27.50
C ASN A 300 -8.61 21.97 27.64
N GLU A 301 -7.30 22.00 27.42
CA GLU A 301 -6.40 20.86 27.57
C GLU A 301 -6.43 20.25 28.99
N LYS A 302 -6.63 21.10 30.01
CA LYS A 302 -6.81 20.68 31.42
C LYS A 302 -8.21 20.11 31.72
N LYS A 303 -9.05 19.90 30.70
CA LYS A 303 -10.45 19.42 30.79
C LYS A 303 -11.36 20.37 31.59
N LYS A 304 -10.95 21.61 31.82
CA LYS A 304 -11.76 22.64 32.47
C LYS A 304 -12.71 23.25 31.45
N LEU A 305 -14.00 23.31 31.80
CA LEU A 305 -15.02 23.95 30.98
C LEU A 305 -14.72 25.46 30.91
N MET A 306 -14.59 25.98 29.70
CA MET A 306 -14.33 27.40 29.46
C MET A 306 -15.51 28.12 28.82
N PHE A 307 -16.32 27.38 28.07
CA PHE A 307 -17.47 27.93 27.35
C PHE A 307 -18.60 26.92 27.41
N ASP A 308 -19.79 27.42 27.71
CA ASP A 308 -21.02 26.66 27.79
C ASP A 308 -22.19 27.58 27.46
N GLU A 309 -22.67 27.50 26.22
CA GLU A 309 -23.81 28.28 25.77
C GLU A 309 -24.81 27.39 25.04
N ALA A 310 -26.09 27.71 25.21
CA ALA A 310 -27.19 27.03 24.56
C ALA A 310 -27.90 27.96 23.58
N TYR A 311 -28.13 27.47 22.38
CA TYR A 311 -28.74 28.20 21.29
C TYR A 311 -30.08 27.57 20.91
N PRO A 312 -31.15 28.37 20.79
CA PRO A 312 -32.45 27.85 20.38
C PRO A 312 -32.38 27.35 18.95
N ILE A 313 -33.02 26.21 18.68
CA ILE A 313 -33.27 25.71 17.33
C ILE A 313 -34.56 26.38 16.85
N LYS A 314 -34.43 27.28 15.87
CA LYS A 314 -35.57 27.92 15.20
C LYS A 314 -36.10 27.06 14.07
#